data_AF-A0A7Y9HYH8-F1
#
_entry.id   AF-A0A7Y9HYH8-F1
#
_cell.length_a   1.000
_cell.length_b   1.000
_cell.length_c   1.000
_cell.angle_alpha   90.00
_cell.angle_beta   90.00
_cell.angle_gamma   90.00
#
_symmetry.space_group_name_H-M   'P 1'
#
loop_
_entity.id
_entity.type
_entity.pdbx_description
1 polymer ?
#
loop_
_entity_poly.entity_id
_entity_poly.type
_entity_poly.pdbx_seq_one_letter_code
_entity_poly.pdbx_strand_id
1 'polypeptide(L)'
;MSSVNHPVLSPPQRAFYGVQFNDTSFRHWEFKDHNQSRLTYHFKDVELAFRRTLQNTLIAVTKAFPDANETEIKNIASTIKQIEKIAVFDPIFGVESQSIRRFGFISNKDLDDHAIVLNIEWVDEQSEGFGFVEGKVFKEDAELQMLSRREFRTIEKQYSNELQLAYEQMPETMLGDNLDYLRIAEPEIHRIRGMEKEQQALKEAKIDQGGTVRLFYGTNRNRLDLNDGLQRYGSAETRELKYGVCNVSIPRKHKLGKLERPNALERLIRWPDSVDRHYIIESTGELSAANFLADFVATLNEKSKKQALLFIHGYANTFDDAAYRAAQLAWDLPFKGYTGFYSWPSSGTKSAYGNDEAAARSSAPLLKEFIGQIAGLHELEQLHIIAHSMGGLILTLSLNILASDTSKINELEKICQLVLGAPDIDKNEFLNTILPGFSKLGKQRTLYASDHDFALNISASLRSLRDRLGQIGTNIFVAQGVDTINASNLKTSNSHGYLFDGRDLLGDLFQIINTGSIPEDRRLREIESTPLNYWLFPE
;
A
#
# COMPACT_ATOMS: atom_id res chain seq x y z
N MET A 1 -1.28 -29.53 -6.99
CA MET A 1 -2.61 -28.90 -7.09
C MET A 1 -2.98 -28.39 -5.72
N SER A 2 -2.74 -27.12 -5.45
CA SER A 2 -3.08 -26.45 -4.19
C SER A 2 -3.83 -25.19 -4.56
N SER A 3 -5.12 -25.15 -4.25
CA SER A 3 -6.04 -24.04 -4.53
C SER A 3 -5.52 -22.76 -3.86
N VAL A 4 -5.16 -21.79 -4.68
CA VAL A 4 -4.76 -20.45 -4.24
C VAL A 4 -6.04 -19.64 -4.01
N ASN A 5 -6.30 -19.26 -2.76
CA ASN A 5 -7.37 -18.31 -2.45
C ASN A 5 -6.93 -16.91 -2.88
N HIS A 6 -7.60 -16.35 -3.88
CA HIS A 6 -7.49 -14.93 -4.24
C HIS A 6 -8.35 -14.09 -3.28
N PRO A 7 -7.91 -12.90 -2.85
CA PRO A 7 -8.77 -11.99 -2.11
C PRO A 7 -9.82 -11.44 -3.06
N VAL A 8 -11.09 -11.70 -2.75
CA VAL A 8 -12.20 -11.25 -3.56
C VAL A 8 -12.50 -9.79 -3.22
N LEU A 9 -12.74 -8.98 -4.26
CA LEU A 9 -13.20 -7.60 -4.20
C LEU A 9 -14.29 -7.48 -3.13
N SER A 10 -14.03 -6.76 -2.04
CA SER A 10 -15.13 -6.44 -1.12
C SER A 10 -16.14 -5.64 -1.92
N PRO A 11 -17.37 -6.15 -2.11
CA PRO A 11 -18.31 -5.46 -2.96
C PRO A 11 -18.62 -4.09 -2.33
N PRO A 12 -18.90 -3.07 -3.15
CA PRO A 12 -19.46 -1.82 -2.62
C PRO A 12 -20.69 -2.15 -1.77
N GLN A 13 -21.15 -1.21 -0.94
CA GLN A 13 -22.37 -1.39 -0.13
C GLN A 13 -23.65 -1.46 -0.99
N ARG A 14 -23.60 -2.05 -2.18
CA ARG A 14 -24.74 -2.37 -3.04
C ARG A 14 -25.34 -3.70 -2.61
N ALA A 15 -26.66 -3.78 -2.70
CA ALA A 15 -27.38 -5.01 -2.42
C ALA A 15 -27.24 -5.96 -3.62
N PHE A 16 -27.02 -7.24 -3.34
CA PHE A 16 -27.00 -8.28 -4.37
C PHE A 16 -28.33 -8.96 -4.41
N TYR A 17 -28.79 -9.32 -5.61
CA TYR A 17 -30.09 -9.96 -5.79
C TYR A 17 -29.95 -11.30 -6.51
N GLY A 18 -30.72 -12.29 -6.09
CA GLY A 18 -30.98 -13.51 -6.86
C GLY A 18 -32.41 -13.49 -7.37
N VAL A 19 -32.62 -13.80 -8.65
CA VAL A 19 -33.94 -13.88 -9.28
C VAL A 19 -34.11 -15.21 -10.00
N GLN A 20 -35.27 -15.85 -9.79
CA GLN A 20 -35.60 -17.13 -10.44
C GLN A 20 -36.12 -16.89 -11.87
N PHE A 21 -35.74 -17.75 -12.82
CA PHE A 21 -36.17 -17.63 -14.23
C PHE A 21 -37.58 -18.14 -14.54
N ASN A 22 -38.23 -18.83 -13.61
CA ASN A 22 -39.53 -19.47 -13.89
C ASN A 22 -40.65 -18.43 -14.06
N ASP A 23 -41.45 -18.50 -15.12
CA ASP A 23 -42.67 -17.71 -15.18
C ASP A 23 -43.66 -18.14 -14.09
N THR A 24 -44.45 -17.19 -13.60
CA THR A 24 -45.58 -17.44 -12.69
C THR A 24 -46.83 -16.75 -13.23
N SER A 25 -47.98 -16.97 -12.61
CA SER A 25 -49.25 -16.36 -13.03
C SER A 25 -49.23 -14.81 -13.02
N PHE A 26 -48.22 -14.20 -12.38
CA PHE A 26 -48.11 -12.76 -12.15
C PHE A 26 -46.72 -12.20 -12.48
N ARG A 27 -45.77 -13.05 -12.86
CA ARG A 27 -44.40 -12.69 -13.27
C ARG A 27 -44.11 -13.28 -14.63
N HIS A 28 -43.75 -12.42 -15.58
CA HIS A 28 -43.42 -12.81 -16.94
C HIS A 28 -42.05 -12.30 -17.35
N TRP A 29 -41.24 -13.19 -17.93
CA TRP A 29 -39.98 -12.86 -18.57
C TRP A 29 -40.14 -12.64 -20.07
N GLU A 30 -39.68 -11.48 -20.55
CA GLU A 30 -39.46 -11.20 -21.96
C GLU A 30 -37.96 -11.11 -22.23
N PHE A 31 -37.40 -12.07 -22.97
CA PHE A 31 -36.00 -12.04 -23.40
C PHE A 31 -35.94 -11.29 -24.74
N LYS A 32 -35.51 -10.03 -24.71
CA LYS A 32 -35.48 -9.15 -25.89
C LYS A 32 -34.37 -9.55 -26.85
N ASP A 33 -33.21 -9.90 -26.31
CA ASP A 33 -32.07 -10.48 -27.02
C ASP A 33 -31.24 -11.36 -26.06
N HIS A 34 -30.07 -11.82 -26.52
CA HIS A 34 -29.14 -12.61 -25.71
C HIS A 34 -28.70 -11.95 -24.39
N ASN A 35 -28.54 -10.62 -24.38
CA ASN A 35 -28.04 -9.81 -23.27
C ASN A 35 -29.12 -9.05 -22.52
N GLN A 36 -30.34 -8.96 -23.03
CA GLN A 36 -31.37 -8.12 -22.41
C GLN A 36 -32.62 -8.92 -22.06
N SER A 37 -33.01 -8.81 -20.80
CA SER A 37 -34.28 -9.33 -20.31
C SER A 37 -35.12 -8.23 -19.70
N ARG A 38 -36.42 -8.35 -19.87
CA ARG A 38 -37.42 -7.58 -19.16
C ARG A 38 -38.20 -8.54 -18.27
N LEU A 39 -38.23 -8.24 -16.98
CA LEU A 39 -39.06 -8.91 -15.99
C LEU A 39 -40.24 -8.01 -15.67
N THR A 40 -41.46 -8.51 -15.91
CA THR A 40 -42.67 -7.75 -15.64
C THR A 40 -43.55 -8.48 -14.63
N TYR A 41 -43.97 -7.75 -13.60
CA TYR A 41 -45.04 -8.17 -12.71
C TYR A 41 -46.30 -7.41 -13.07
N HIS A 42 -47.37 -8.11 -13.46
CA HIS A 42 -48.64 -7.50 -13.84
C HIS A 42 -49.64 -7.54 -12.68
N PHE A 43 -50.27 -6.40 -12.39
CA PHE A 43 -51.32 -6.26 -11.39
C PHE A 43 -52.63 -5.90 -12.08
N LYS A 44 -53.69 -6.67 -11.86
CA LYS A 44 -55.05 -6.28 -12.29
C LYS A 44 -55.65 -5.35 -11.24
N ASP A 45 -55.99 -4.13 -11.65
CA ASP A 45 -56.86 -3.21 -10.90
C ASP A 45 -56.48 -2.93 -9.43
N VAL A 46 -55.18 -2.78 -9.13
CA VAL A 46 -54.71 -2.56 -7.75
C VAL A 46 -53.83 -1.34 -7.64
N GLU A 47 -54.30 -0.33 -6.92
CA GLU A 47 -53.52 0.85 -6.57
C GLU A 47 -52.41 0.48 -5.56
N LEU A 48 -51.23 0.14 -6.07
CA LEU A 48 -50.03 -0.14 -5.27
C LEU A 48 -49.47 1.18 -4.72
N ALA A 49 -49.94 1.61 -3.56
CA ALA A 49 -49.33 2.76 -2.89
C ALA A 49 -47.91 2.43 -2.38
N PHE A 50 -46.88 2.66 -3.21
CA PHE A 50 -45.43 2.35 -3.03
C PHE A 50 -44.74 3.03 -1.82
N ARG A 51 -45.50 3.60 -0.87
CA ARG A 51 -44.99 4.22 0.38
C ARG A 51 -45.61 3.65 1.65
N ARG A 52 -46.14 2.42 1.61
CA ARG A 52 -46.80 1.78 2.75
C ARG A 52 -45.98 0.64 3.38
N THR A 53 -46.33 0.27 4.62
CA THR A 53 -45.71 -0.83 5.37
C THR A 53 -45.94 -2.19 4.70
N LEU A 54 -45.12 -3.22 5.02
CA LEU A 54 -45.29 -4.58 4.48
C LEU A 54 -46.72 -5.12 4.69
N GLN A 55 -47.34 -4.80 5.83
CA GLN A 55 -48.71 -5.19 6.14
C GLN A 55 -49.72 -4.60 5.15
N ASN A 56 -49.54 -3.33 4.76
CA ASN A 56 -50.41 -2.67 3.79
C ASN A 56 -50.18 -3.20 2.37
N THR A 57 -48.94 -3.53 2.01
CA THR A 57 -48.63 -4.21 0.75
C THR A 57 -49.27 -5.59 0.71
N LEU A 58 -49.23 -6.34 1.81
CA LEU A 58 -49.86 -7.65 1.91
C LEU A 58 -51.38 -7.55 1.69
N ILE A 59 -52.04 -6.57 2.33
CA ILE A 59 -53.48 -6.32 2.13
C ILE A 59 -53.81 -5.96 0.67
N ALA A 60 -52.98 -5.15 0.02
CA ALA A 60 -53.17 -4.78 -1.38
C ALA A 60 -53.01 -6.00 -2.31
N VAL A 61 -52.00 -6.83 -2.07
CA VAL A 61 -51.74 -8.07 -2.83
C VAL A 61 -52.86 -9.09 -2.61
N THR A 62 -53.35 -9.28 -1.38
CA THR A 62 -54.49 -10.19 -1.12
C THR A 62 -55.75 -9.77 -1.88
N LYS A 63 -55.98 -8.46 -2.06
CA LYS A 63 -57.10 -7.95 -2.86
C LYS A 63 -56.87 -8.13 -4.37
N ALA A 64 -55.62 -7.97 -4.81
CA ALA A 64 -55.20 -8.12 -6.20
C ALA A 64 -55.32 -9.55 -6.73
N PHE A 65 -55.05 -10.52 -5.87
CA PHE A 65 -54.94 -11.93 -6.21
C PHE A 65 -55.81 -12.77 -5.26
N PRO A 66 -57.15 -12.70 -5.38
CA PRO A 66 -58.06 -13.41 -4.47
C PRO A 66 -57.94 -14.93 -4.57
N ASP A 67 -57.43 -15.44 -5.70
CA ASP A 67 -57.23 -16.86 -5.94
C ASP A 67 -55.82 -17.35 -5.54
N ALA A 68 -54.92 -16.45 -5.12
CA ALA A 68 -53.58 -16.80 -4.68
C ALA A 68 -53.61 -17.34 -3.24
N ASN A 69 -52.78 -18.36 -2.98
CA ASN A 69 -52.61 -18.91 -1.64
C ASN A 69 -51.73 -18.00 -0.75
N GLU A 70 -51.68 -18.31 0.55
CA GLU A 70 -50.97 -17.48 1.53
C GLU A 70 -49.47 -17.32 1.22
N THR A 71 -48.82 -18.37 0.69
CA THR A 71 -47.40 -18.34 0.33
C THR A 71 -47.16 -17.43 -0.88
N GLU A 72 -48.00 -17.53 -1.90
CA GLU A 72 -47.94 -16.67 -3.09
C GLU A 72 -48.13 -15.19 -2.72
N ILE A 73 -49.13 -14.89 -1.88
CA ILE A 73 -49.38 -13.53 -1.39
C ILE A 73 -48.15 -12.96 -0.67
N LYS A 74 -47.53 -13.74 0.23
CA LYS A 74 -46.31 -13.31 0.94
C LYS A 74 -45.14 -13.10 0.00
N ASN A 75 -44.96 -13.97 -0.99
CA ASN A 75 -43.89 -13.88 -1.97
C ASN A 75 -44.03 -12.65 -2.87
N ILE A 76 -45.23 -12.39 -3.39
CA ILE A 76 -45.53 -11.19 -4.18
C ILE A 76 -45.26 -9.93 -3.35
N ALA A 77 -45.82 -9.85 -2.13
CA ALA A 77 -45.65 -8.69 -1.27
C ALA A 77 -44.18 -8.44 -0.90
N SER A 78 -43.43 -9.50 -0.59
CA SER A 78 -41.98 -9.42 -0.31
C SER A 78 -41.20 -8.94 -1.53
N THR A 79 -41.51 -9.49 -2.70
CA THR A 79 -40.87 -9.13 -3.98
C THR A 79 -41.07 -7.65 -4.28
N ILE A 80 -42.29 -7.13 -4.17
CA ILE A 80 -42.59 -5.70 -4.36
C ILE A 80 -41.72 -4.82 -3.44
N LYS A 81 -41.63 -5.16 -2.14
CA LYS A 81 -40.81 -4.39 -1.19
C LYS A 81 -39.31 -4.49 -1.46
N GLN A 82 -38.85 -5.56 -2.10
CA GLN A 82 -37.45 -5.71 -2.50
C GLN A 82 -37.14 -4.88 -3.75
N ILE A 83 -38.03 -4.88 -4.74
CA ILE A 83 -37.91 -4.09 -5.97
C ILE A 83 -37.92 -2.58 -5.65
N GLU A 84 -38.73 -2.13 -4.68
CA GLU A 84 -38.67 -0.74 -4.20
C GLU A 84 -37.24 -0.32 -3.83
N LYS A 85 -36.44 -1.23 -3.25
CA LYS A 85 -35.07 -0.99 -2.79
C LYS A 85 -34.00 -1.19 -3.86
N ILE A 86 -34.31 -1.92 -4.92
CA ILE A 86 -33.37 -2.14 -6.04
C ILE A 86 -33.05 -0.80 -6.71
N ALA A 87 -31.77 -0.48 -6.85
CA ALA A 87 -31.30 0.65 -7.64
C ALA A 87 -30.98 0.21 -9.08
N VAL A 88 -31.01 1.17 -10.00
CA VAL A 88 -30.38 0.99 -11.32
C VAL A 88 -28.89 0.73 -11.07
N PHE A 89 -28.33 -0.22 -11.81
CA PHE A 89 -26.98 -0.77 -11.68
C PHE A 89 -26.72 -1.68 -10.48
N ASP A 90 -27.75 -2.09 -9.73
CA ASP A 90 -27.58 -3.17 -8.76
C ASP A 90 -27.30 -4.50 -9.47
N PRO A 91 -26.36 -5.31 -8.95
CA PRO A 91 -26.02 -6.62 -9.50
C PRO A 91 -27.11 -7.65 -9.20
N ILE A 92 -27.38 -8.50 -10.19
CA ILE A 92 -28.41 -9.52 -10.11
C ILE A 92 -27.94 -10.85 -10.71
N PHE A 93 -28.21 -11.94 -9.99
CA PHE A 93 -27.98 -13.31 -10.41
C PHE A 93 -29.29 -13.91 -10.91
N GLY A 94 -29.30 -14.41 -12.14
CA GLY A 94 -30.36 -15.29 -12.63
C GLY A 94 -30.10 -16.72 -12.15
N VAL A 95 -31.05 -17.31 -11.43
CA VAL A 95 -30.86 -18.54 -10.67
C VAL A 95 -31.87 -19.61 -11.07
N GLU A 96 -31.44 -20.86 -11.00
CA GLU A 96 -32.29 -22.05 -11.12
C GLU A 96 -31.80 -23.13 -10.14
N SER A 97 -32.62 -23.53 -9.17
CA SER A 97 -32.33 -24.63 -8.22
C SER A 97 -30.91 -24.59 -7.60
N GLN A 98 -30.56 -23.46 -6.98
CA GLN A 98 -29.23 -23.11 -6.43
C GLN A 98 -28.11 -22.84 -7.43
N SER A 99 -28.34 -23.03 -8.73
CA SER A 99 -27.34 -22.77 -9.76
C SER A 99 -27.49 -21.37 -10.32
N ILE A 100 -26.39 -20.63 -10.39
CA ILE A 100 -26.33 -19.35 -11.11
C ILE A 100 -26.24 -19.67 -12.59
N ARG A 101 -27.20 -19.16 -13.36
CA ARG A 101 -27.27 -19.35 -14.82
C ARG A 101 -26.83 -18.10 -15.58
N ARG A 102 -27.05 -16.92 -15.00
CA ARG A 102 -26.67 -15.63 -15.58
C ARG A 102 -26.28 -14.65 -14.49
N PHE A 103 -25.41 -13.71 -14.84
CA PHE A 103 -25.09 -12.56 -14.02
C PHE A 103 -25.24 -11.29 -14.86
N GLY A 104 -25.79 -10.24 -14.24
CA GLY A 104 -26.11 -9.01 -14.93
C GLY A 104 -26.44 -7.89 -13.96
N PHE A 105 -26.99 -6.82 -14.51
CA PHE A 105 -27.25 -5.57 -13.81
C PHE A 105 -28.62 -5.01 -14.15
N ILE A 106 -29.23 -4.32 -13.20
CA ILE A 106 -30.49 -3.62 -13.45
C ILE A 106 -30.22 -2.40 -14.34
N SER A 107 -30.68 -2.42 -15.59
CA SER A 107 -30.48 -1.30 -16.52
C SER A 107 -31.58 -0.24 -16.39
N ASN A 108 -32.79 -0.63 -15.99
CA ASN A 108 -33.88 0.30 -15.72
C ASN A 108 -34.92 -0.32 -14.78
N LYS A 109 -35.55 0.51 -13.94
CA LYS A 109 -36.65 0.13 -13.04
C LYS A 109 -37.83 1.08 -13.23
N ASP A 110 -38.97 0.52 -13.59
CA ASP A 110 -40.25 1.25 -13.68
C ASP A 110 -41.25 0.66 -12.68
N LEU A 111 -41.91 1.55 -11.95
CA LEU A 111 -42.87 1.23 -10.90
C LEU A 111 -44.12 2.07 -11.14
N ASP A 112 -45.18 1.45 -11.66
CA ASP A 112 -46.48 2.07 -11.82
C ASP A 112 -47.58 1.28 -11.07
N ASP A 113 -48.79 1.82 -11.03
CA ASP A 113 -49.91 1.23 -10.28
C ASP A 113 -50.43 -0.09 -10.91
N HIS A 114 -49.98 -0.49 -12.09
CA HIS A 114 -50.51 -1.63 -12.85
C HIS A 114 -49.44 -2.67 -13.23
N ALA A 115 -48.18 -2.29 -13.20
CA ALA A 115 -47.04 -3.11 -13.53
C ALA A 115 -45.76 -2.66 -12.82
N ILE A 116 -44.93 -3.63 -12.51
CA ILE A 116 -43.54 -3.41 -12.12
C ILE A 116 -42.68 -3.98 -13.24
N VAL A 117 -41.77 -3.17 -13.77
CA VAL A 117 -40.88 -3.56 -14.86
C VAL A 117 -39.43 -3.39 -14.43
N LEU A 118 -38.69 -4.48 -14.40
CA LEU A 118 -37.25 -4.49 -14.24
C LEU A 118 -36.60 -4.89 -15.57
N ASN A 119 -35.80 -4.00 -16.15
CA ASN A 119 -34.96 -4.34 -17.28
C ASN A 119 -33.57 -4.71 -16.75
N ILE A 120 -33.05 -5.83 -17.25
CA ILE A 120 -31.80 -6.43 -16.83
C ILE A 120 -30.92 -6.59 -18.07
N GLU A 121 -29.68 -6.16 -17.93
CA GLU A 121 -28.62 -6.37 -18.91
C GLU A 121 -27.65 -7.42 -18.36
N TRP A 122 -27.56 -8.54 -19.05
CA TRP A 122 -26.70 -9.68 -18.76
C TRP A 122 -25.33 -9.50 -19.39
N VAL A 123 -24.33 -10.15 -18.81
CA VAL A 123 -22.96 -10.18 -19.35
C VAL A 123 -22.76 -11.50 -20.09
N ASP A 124 -22.78 -11.46 -21.43
CA ASP A 124 -22.99 -12.68 -22.24
C ASP A 124 -21.85 -13.70 -22.25
N GLU A 125 -20.58 -13.30 -22.27
CA GLU A 125 -19.51 -14.21 -22.72
C GLU A 125 -18.95 -15.19 -21.67
N GLN A 126 -19.50 -15.23 -20.45
CA GLN A 126 -19.00 -16.08 -19.35
C GLN A 126 -20.10 -16.71 -18.46
N SER A 127 -21.38 -16.69 -18.87
CA SER A 127 -22.44 -17.43 -18.17
C SER A 127 -22.12 -18.94 -18.02
N GLU A 128 -21.17 -19.46 -18.79
CA GLU A 128 -20.67 -20.84 -18.69
C GLU A 128 -19.81 -21.13 -17.45
N GLY A 129 -19.18 -20.11 -16.85
CA GLY A 129 -18.34 -20.29 -15.66
C GLY A 129 -19.13 -20.44 -14.36
N PHE A 130 -20.32 -19.84 -14.31
CA PHE A 130 -21.22 -19.94 -13.18
C PHE A 130 -21.95 -21.29 -13.15
N GLY A 131 -22.27 -21.76 -11.95
CA GLY A 131 -22.94 -23.04 -11.77
C GLY A 131 -23.58 -23.20 -10.41
N PHE A 132 -23.64 -24.43 -9.93
CA PHE A 132 -24.21 -24.79 -8.63
C PHE A 132 -23.49 -24.07 -7.49
N VAL A 133 -24.22 -23.36 -6.61
CA VAL A 133 -23.63 -22.73 -5.43
C VAL A 133 -23.71 -23.66 -4.23
N GLU A 134 -22.59 -23.92 -3.56
CA GLU A 134 -22.56 -24.78 -2.39
C GLU A 134 -23.30 -24.15 -1.20
N GLY A 135 -24.30 -24.88 -0.69
CA GLY A 135 -25.12 -24.45 0.46
C GLY A 135 -26.49 -23.88 0.05
N LYS A 136 -27.34 -23.61 1.04
CA LYS A 136 -28.68 -23.03 0.82
C LYS A 136 -28.57 -21.50 0.71
N VAL A 137 -28.02 -21.01 -0.40
CA VAL A 137 -27.80 -19.58 -0.65
C VAL A 137 -29.07 -18.92 -1.17
N PHE A 138 -29.70 -19.54 -2.16
CA PHE A 138 -30.95 -19.06 -2.74
C PHE A 138 -32.14 -19.77 -2.09
N LYS A 139 -33.21 -19.04 -1.78
CA LYS A 139 -34.42 -19.63 -1.21
C LYS A 139 -35.28 -20.19 -2.33
N GLU A 140 -35.72 -21.44 -2.21
CA GLU A 140 -36.51 -22.13 -3.24
C GLU A 140 -37.88 -21.48 -3.47
N ASP A 141 -38.44 -20.89 -2.42
CA ASP A 141 -39.73 -20.19 -2.43
C ASP A 141 -39.60 -18.69 -2.76
N ALA A 142 -38.39 -18.14 -2.86
CA ALA A 142 -38.20 -16.72 -3.17
C ALA A 142 -38.06 -16.49 -4.68
N GLU A 143 -38.96 -15.68 -5.23
CA GLU A 143 -38.89 -15.25 -6.61
C GLU A 143 -37.75 -14.28 -6.88
N LEU A 144 -37.56 -13.35 -5.95
CA LEU A 144 -36.50 -12.37 -5.87
C LEU A 144 -36.00 -12.33 -4.42
N GLN A 145 -34.69 -12.41 -4.25
CA GLN A 145 -34.04 -12.42 -2.95
C GLN A 145 -32.89 -11.43 -2.94
N MET A 146 -32.97 -10.45 -2.05
CA MET A 146 -31.81 -9.69 -1.61
C MET A 146 -30.91 -10.62 -0.78
N LEU A 147 -29.70 -10.84 -1.27
CA LEU A 147 -28.71 -11.68 -0.61
C LEU A 147 -28.13 -10.95 0.60
N SER A 148 -28.09 -11.64 1.73
CA SER A 148 -27.31 -11.20 2.87
C SER A 148 -25.81 -11.23 2.55
N ARG A 149 -25.02 -10.47 3.31
CA ARG A 149 -23.55 -10.50 3.19
C ARG A 149 -22.97 -11.91 3.30
N ARG A 150 -23.58 -12.78 4.10
CA ARG A 150 -23.12 -14.16 4.28
C ARG A 150 -23.41 -15.01 3.04
N GLU A 151 -24.60 -14.88 2.47
CA GLU A 151 -25.01 -15.59 1.24
C GLU A 151 -24.16 -15.15 0.05
N PHE A 152 -23.94 -13.84 -0.11
CA PHE A 152 -23.06 -13.33 -1.16
C PHE A 152 -21.63 -13.84 -1.02
N ARG A 153 -21.05 -13.82 0.19
CA ARG A 153 -19.70 -14.35 0.45
C ARG A 153 -19.53 -15.82 0.03
N THR A 154 -20.60 -16.61 0.09
CA THR A 154 -20.56 -18.00 -0.37
C THR A 154 -20.38 -18.07 -1.89
N ILE A 155 -21.12 -17.26 -2.64
CA ILE A 155 -20.99 -17.13 -4.11
C ILE A 155 -19.61 -16.60 -4.46
N GLU A 156 -19.21 -15.52 -3.79
CA GLU A 156 -17.95 -14.82 -3.96
C GLU A 156 -16.73 -15.75 -3.82
N LYS A 157 -16.76 -16.62 -2.80
CA LYS A 157 -15.69 -17.60 -2.56
C LYS A 157 -15.59 -18.65 -3.67
N GLN A 158 -16.70 -18.97 -4.33
CA GLN A 158 -16.76 -20.04 -5.31
C GLN A 158 -16.52 -19.53 -6.74
N TYR A 159 -16.95 -18.30 -7.04
CA TYR A 159 -16.98 -17.73 -8.40
C TYR A 159 -16.27 -16.37 -8.50
N SER A 160 -15.16 -16.21 -7.78
CA SER A 160 -14.45 -14.93 -7.69
C SER A 160 -13.95 -14.43 -9.06
N ASN A 161 -13.47 -15.34 -9.90
CA ASN A 161 -12.87 -15.00 -11.19
C ASN A 161 -13.94 -14.62 -12.22
N GLU A 162 -15.04 -15.37 -12.22
CA GLU A 162 -16.20 -15.17 -13.09
C GLU A 162 -16.87 -13.83 -12.77
N LEU A 163 -17.02 -13.50 -11.48
CA LEU A 163 -17.50 -12.20 -11.04
C LEU A 163 -16.58 -11.07 -11.52
N GLN A 164 -15.27 -11.22 -11.39
CA GLN A 164 -14.31 -10.21 -11.83
C GLN A 164 -14.40 -9.96 -13.35
N LEU A 165 -14.36 -11.02 -14.16
CA LEU A 165 -14.49 -10.93 -15.61
C LEU A 165 -15.80 -10.25 -16.01
N ALA A 166 -16.89 -10.55 -15.30
CA ALA A 166 -18.18 -9.95 -15.58
C ALA A 166 -18.23 -8.45 -15.27
N TYR A 167 -17.53 -7.98 -14.24
CA TYR A 167 -17.40 -6.54 -13.96
C TYR A 167 -16.55 -5.81 -15.00
N GLU A 168 -15.51 -6.46 -15.55
CA GLU A 168 -14.64 -5.87 -16.59
C GLU A 168 -15.36 -5.63 -17.92
N GLN A 169 -16.45 -6.35 -18.17
CA GLN A 169 -17.26 -6.25 -19.39
C GLN A 169 -18.46 -5.30 -19.25
N MET A 170 -18.56 -4.54 -18.17
CA MET A 170 -19.66 -3.57 -17.99
C MET A 170 -19.60 -2.47 -19.06
N PRO A 171 -20.73 -2.09 -19.69
CA PRO A 171 -20.76 -1.03 -20.69
C PRO A 171 -20.17 0.30 -20.14
N GLU A 172 -19.33 0.99 -20.91
CA GLU A 172 -18.72 2.29 -20.52
C GLU A 172 -19.75 3.36 -20.15
N THR A 173 -20.96 3.31 -20.72
CA THR A 173 -22.09 4.19 -20.35
C THR A 173 -22.56 3.97 -18.91
N MET A 174 -22.31 2.79 -18.31
CA MET A 174 -22.56 2.50 -16.90
C MET A 174 -21.37 2.87 -15.99
N LEU A 175 -20.18 3.13 -16.57
CA LEU A 175 -18.99 3.64 -15.89
C LEU A 175 -19.00 5.17 -15.75
N GLY A 176 -19.72 5.89 -16.63
CA GLY A 176 -19.68 7.35 -16.76
C GLY A 176 -20.42 8.17 -15.68
N ASP A 177 -21.46 7.62 -15.03
CA ASP A 177 -22.28 8.36 -14.05
C ASP A 177 -22.00 8.02 -12.58
N ASN A 178 -20.98 7.20 -12.31
CA ASN A 178 -20.63 6.82 -10.94
C ASN A 178 -19.10 6.85 -10.73
N LEU A 179 -18.57 8.07 -10.63
CA LEU A 179 -17.18 8.37 -10.24
C LEU A 179 -16.74 7.68 -8.93
N ASP A 180 -17.66 7.21 -8.10
CA ASP A 180 -17.33 6.44 -6.90
C ASP A 180 -16.92 4.99 -7.20
N TYR A 181 -17.39 4.36 -8.28
CA TYR A 181 -17.03 2.96 -8.58
C TYR A 181 -15.58 2.86 -9.07
N LEU A 182 -15.14 3.76 -9.95
CA LEU A 182 -13.75 3.85 -10.37
C LEU A 182 -12.84 4.28 -9.20
N ARG A 183 -13.26 5.20 -8.34
CA ARG A 183 -12.48 5.61 -7.16
C ARG A 183 -12.33 4.51 -6.10
N ILE A 184 -13.30 3.58 -6.01
CA ILE A 184 -13.26 2.42 -5.09
C ILE A 184 -12.56 1.21 -5.74
N ALA A 185 -12.65 1.04 -7.06
CA ALA A 185 -12.03 -0.07 -7.78
C ALA A 185 -10.59 0.22 -8.23
N GLU A 186 -10.20 1.47 -8.48
CA GLU A 186 -8.82 1.85 -8.86
C GLU A 186 -7.78 1.38 -7.83
N PRO A 187 -7.98 1.56 -6.51
CA PRO A 187 -7.06 1.05 -5.51
C PRO A 187 -6.93 -0.48 -5.54
N GLU A 188 -8.04 -1.21 -5.79
CA GLU A 188 -8.03 -2.68 -5.81
C GLU A 188 -7.47 -3.24 -7.14
N ILE A 189 -7.68 -2.56 -8.26
CA ILE A 189 -7.07 -2.88 -9.56
C ILE A 189 -5.56 -2.57 -9.54
N HIS A 190 -5.15 -1.45 -8.92
CA HIS A 190 -3.74 -1.17 -8.62
C HIS A 190 -3.14 -2.19 -7.64
N ARG A 191 -3.92 -2.63 -6.65
CA ARG A 191 -3.54 -3.71 -5.72
C ARG A 191 -3.34 -5.04 -6.44
N ILE A 192 -4.20 -5.42 -7.39
CA ILE A 192 -4.06 -6.65 -8.18
C ILE A 192 -2.84 -6.56 -9.11
N ARG A 193 -2.66 -5.46 -9.86
CA ARG A 193 -1.49 -5.28 -10.74
C ARG A 193 -0.17 -5.20 -9.96
N GLY A 194 -0.20 -4.58 -8.77
CA GLY A 194 0.90 -4.56 -7.82
C GLY A 194 1.19 -5.94 -7.26
N MET A 195 0.14 -6.69 -6.86
CA MET A 195 0.24 -8.07 -6.36
C MET A 195 0.67 -9.06 -7.43
N GLU A 196 0.31 -8.89 -8.69
CA GLU A 196 0.75 -9.74 -9.79
C GLU A 196 2.24 -9.53 -10.06
N LYS A 197 2.71 -8.27 -10.09
CA LYS A 197 4.15 -7.96 -10.18
C LYS A 197 4.92 -8.43 -8.94
N GLU A 198 4.35 -8.26 -7.75
CA GLU A 198 4.91 -8.73 -6.49
C GLU A 198 4.94 -10.27 -6.45
N GLN A 199 3.86 -10.95 -6.84
CA GLN A 199 3.78 -12.42 -6.89
C GLN A 199 4.64 -13.02 -8.00
N GLN A 200 4.79 -12.34 -9.13
CA GLN A 200 5.74 -12.73 -10.19
C GLN A 200 7.18 -12.60 -9.67
N ALA A 201 7.53 -11.46 -9.05
CA ALA A 201 8.84 -11.27 -8.41
C ALA A 201 9.09 -12.27 -7.25
N LEU A 202 8.06 -12.61 -6.48
CA LEU A 202 8.12 -13.59 -5.37
C LEU A 202 8.13 -15.05 -5.86
N LYS A 203 7.52 -15.35 -7.01
CA LYS A 203 7.63 -16.67 -7.67
C LYS A 203 8.99 -16.84 -8.33
N GLU A 204 9.56 -15.76 -8.89
CA GLU A 204 10.94 -15.71 -9.37
C GLU A 204 11.96 -15.84 -8.21
N ALA A 205 11.60 -15.36 -7.01
CA ALA A 205 12.36 -15.57 -5.77
C ALA A 205 12.31 -17.02 -5.22
N LYS A 206 11.83 -18.01 -5.98
CA LYS A 206 12.00 -19.42 -5.61
C LYS A 206 13.47 -19.82 -5.76
N ILE A 207 14.10 -19.86 -4.58
CA ILE A 207 15.53 -20.03 -4.28
C ILE A 207 16.31 -18.74 -4.58
N ASP A 208 16.09 -17.73 -3.74
CA ASP A 208 17.06 -16.64 -3.57
C ASP A 208 18.47 -17.25 -3.40
N GLN A 209 19.32 -17.07 -4.42
CA GLN A 209 20.67 -17.63 -4.45
C GLN A 209 21.67 -16.75 -3.70
N GLY A 210 21.20 -15.67 -3.08
CA GLY A 210 22.06 -14.60 -2.61
C GLY A 210 22.74 -13.89 -3.78
N GLY A 211 23.63 -12.97 -3.44
CA GLY A 211 24.40 -12.23 -4.43
C GLY A 211 25.19 -11.10 -3.80
N THR A 212 25.84 -10.29 -4.61
CA THR A 212 26.56 -9.11 -4.14
C THR A 212 25.82 -7.86 -4.58
N VAL A 213 25.52 -6.99 -3.62
CA VAL A 213 25.00 -5.65 -3.87
C VAL A 213 26.15 -4.66 -3.77
N ARG A 214 26.40 -3.94 -4.87
CA ARG A 214 27.32 -2.80 -4.91
C ARG A 214 26.60 -1.54 -4.49
N LEU A 215 27.13 -0.86 -3.49
CA LEU A 215 26.60 0.37 -2.92
C LEU A 215 27.58 1.53 -3.07
N PHE A 216 27.06 2.69 -3.43
CA PHE A 216 27.79 3.95 -3.34
C PHE A 216 27.63 4.54 -1.94
N TYR A 217 28.68 5.14 -1.37
CA TYR A 217 28.56 5.78 -0.07
C TYR A 217 29.18 7.18 -0.01
N GLY A 218 28.58 8.00 0.85
CA GLY A 218 29.16 9.23 1.38
C GLY A 218 29.30 9.09 2.90
N THR A 219 30.39 9.58 3.48
CA THR A 219 30.58 9.55 4.94
C THR A 219 31.45 10.69 5.44
N ASN A 220 31.14 11.19 6.62
CA ASN A 220 32.00 12.08 7.40
C ASN A 220 32.57 11.38 8.65
N ARG A 221 32.68 10.05 8.61
CA ARG A 221 33.36 9.26 9.64
C ARG A 221 34.88 9.23 9.44
N ASN A 222 35.61 9.17 10.54
CA ASN A 222 37.04 8.91 10.51
C ASN A 222 37.31 7.50 9.99
N ARG A 223 38.30 7.39 9.12
CA ARG A 223 38.79 6.10 8.67
C ARG A 223 39.58 5.47 9.82
N LEU A 224 39.45 4.17 9.97
CA LEU A 224 40.24 3.38 10.91
C LEU A 224 41.44 2.79 10.17
N ASP A 225 42.62 2.95 10.75
CA ASP A 225 43.83 2.30 10.27
C ASP A 225 43.91 0.90 10.86
N LEU A 226 43.22 -0.03 10.20
CA LEU A 226 43.22 -1.45 10.55
C LEU A 226 44.08 -2.22 9.55
N ASN A 227 44.95 -3.09 10.07
CA ASN A 227 45.84 -3.94 9.27
C ASN A 227 45.10 -5.20 8.74
N ASP A 228 43.84 -5.06 8.34
CA ASP A 228 43.01 -6.17 7.83
C ASP A 228 42.71 -6.05 6.32
N GLY A 229 43.29 -5.06 5.64
CA GLY A 229 43.16 -4.86 4.20
C GLY A 229 41.82 -4.26 3.75
N LEU A 230 40.88 -4.03 4.67
CA LEU A 230 39.59 -3.42 4.41
C LEU A 230 39.57 -1.97 4.92
N GLN A 231 39.05 -1.06 4.11
CA GLN A 231 38.81 0.30 4.59
C GLN A 231 37.60 0.30 5.53
N ARG A 232 37.80 0.76 6.75
CA ARG A 232 36.76 0.77 7.80
C ARG A 232 36.59 2.16 8.35
N TYR A 233 35.40 2.45 8.86
CA TYR A 233 35.05 3.76 9.40
C TYR A 233 34.56 3.64 10.84
N GLY A 234 35.08 4.51 11.71
CA GLY A 234 34.75 4.55 13.12
C GLY A 234 33.54 5.44 13.43
N SER A 235 33.40 5.79 14.71
CA SER A 235 32.38 6.72 15.21
C SER A 235 32.88 8.16 15.38
N ALA A 236 34.17 8.43 15.21
CA ALA A 236 34.69 9.79 15.30
C ALA A 236 34.33 10.59 14.04
N GLU A 237 33.90 11.84 14.21
CA GLU A 237 33.57 12.74 13.12
C GLU A 237 34.81 13.33 12.43
N THR A 238 34.65 13.68 11.16
CA THR A 238 35.59 14.50 10.38
C THR A 238 34.85 15.65 9.73
N ARG A 239 35.59 16.71 9.37
CA ARG A 239 35.03 17.85 8.62
C ARG A 239 35.05 17.64 7.11
N GLU A 240 35.51 16.49 6.65
CA GLU A 240 35.64 16.15 5.24
C GLU A 240 34.59 15.13 4.85
N LEU A 241 34.00 15.33 3.67
CA LEU A 241 33.13 14.36 3.03
C LEU A 241 33.98 13.38 2.23
N LYS A 242 33.87 12.10 2.58
CA LYS A 242 34.53 10.99 1.90
C LYS A 242 33.52 10.22 1.08
N TYR A 243 33.98 9.70 -0.05
CA TYR A 243 33.18 8.99 -1.04
C TYR A 243 33.74 7.61 -1.25
N GLY A 244 32.93 6.67 -1.69
CA GLY A 244 33.45 5.38 -2.10
C GLY A 244 32.38 4.40 -2.51
N VAL A 245 32.81 3.14 -2.64
CA VAL A 245 31.97 2.01 -2.98
C VAL A 245 32.16 0.88 -1.98
N CYS A 246 31.07 0.21 -1.65
CA CYS A 246 31.02 -0.90 -0.72
C CYS A 246 30.27 -2.07 -1.38
N ASN A 247 30.85 -3.27 -1.36
CA ASN A 247 30.20 -4.48 -1.85
C ASN A 247 29.74 -5.30 -0.66
N VAL A 248 28.46 -5.64 -0.64
CA VAL A 248 27.82 -6.40 0.44
C VAL A 248 27.27 -7.70 -0.12
N SER A 249 27.71 -8.84 0.42
CA SER A 249 27.12 -10.14 0.11
C SER A 249 25.78 -10.31 0.82
N ILE A 250 24.83 -10.90 0.13
CA ILE A 250 23.50 -11.29 0.63
C ILE A 250 23.44 -12.81 0.65
N PRO A 251 23.04 -13.43 1.77
CA PRO A 251 23.08 -14.87 1.92
C PRO A 251 22.01 -15.56 1.08
N ARG A 252 22.28 -16.83 0.74
CA ARG A 252 21.30 -17.71 0.13
C ARG A 252 20.08 -17.86 1.03
N LYS A 253 18.89 -17.97 0.42
CA LYS A 253 17.61 -18.11 1.13
C LYS A 253 17.33 -16.95 2.08
N HIS A 254 17.83 -15.76 1.75
CA HIS A 254 17.52 -14.54 2.46
C HIS A 254 15.99 -14.38 2.60
N LYS A 255 15.57 -13.90 3.76
CA LYS A 255 14.16 -13.65 4.07
C LYS A 255 13.89 -12.16 3.99
N LEU A 256 12.88 -11.79 3.21
CA LEU A 256 12.38 -10.43 3.10
C LEU A 256 12.25 -9.77 4.49
N GLY A 257 12.83 -8.57 4.64
CA GLY A 257 12.77 -7.80 5.88
C GLY A 257 13.72 -8.28 6.97
N LYS A 258 14.61 -9.23 6.68
CA LYS A 258 15.50 -9.82 7.68
C LYS A 258 16.96 -9.53 7.39
N LEU A 259 17.64 -8.83 8.29
CA LEU A 259 19.10 -8.77 8.26
C LEU A 259 19.69 -10.03 8.92
N GLU A 260 20.01 -11.05 8.13
CA GLU A 260 20.73 -12.21 8.67
C GLU A 260 22.14 -11.81 9.11
N ARG A 261 22.33 -11.81 10.43
CA ARG A 261 23.59 -11.49 11.11
C ARG A 261 23.82 -12.56 12.18
N PRO A 262 25.08 -12.78 12.60
CA PRO A 262 25.36 -13.73 13.67
C PRO A 262 24.54 -13.35 14.90
N ASN A 263 23.87 -14.34 15.50
CA ASN A 263 23.04 -14.10 16.67
C ASN A 263 23.91 -13.73 17.90
N ALA A 264 23.27 -13.31 19.00
CA ALA A 264 24.00 -12.84 20.18
C ALA A 264 24.97 -13.89 20.75
N LEU A 265 24.61 -15.17 20.73
CA LEU A 265 25.47 -16.26 21.18
C LEU A 265 26.65 -16.45 20.21
N GLU A 266 26.38 -16.48 18.90
CA GLU A 266 27.42 -16.59 17.86
C GLU A 266 28.43 -15.44 17.97
N ARG A 267 27.98 -14.20 18.19
CA ARG A 267 28.88 -13.06 18.42
C ARG A 267 29.67 -13.20 19.72
N LEU A 268 29.04 -13.66 20.80
CA LEU A 268 29.71 -13.84 22.10
C LEU A 268 30.86 -14.84 22.02
N ILE A 269 30.65 -15.95 21.29
CA ILE A 269 31.68 -16.98 21.08
C ILE A 269 32.62 -16.67 19.91
N ARG A 270 32.50 -15.48 19.28
CA ARG A 270 33.24 -15.06 18.09
C ARG A 270 33.19 -16.10 16.96
N TRP A 271 32.01 -16.69 16.75
CA TRP A 271 31.78 -17.59 15.63
C TRP A 271 31.99 -16.84 14.32
N PRO A 272 32.71 -17.40 13.34
CA PRO A 272 33.01 -16.71 12.10
C PRO A 272 31.75 -16.39 11.29
N ASP A 273 31.73 -15.20 10.70
CA ASP A 273 30.72 -14.83 9.72
C ASP A 273 30.85 -15.72 8.48
N SER A 274 29.72 -16.00 7.81
CA SER A 274 29.67 -16.84 6.61
C SER A 274 28.78 -16.19 5.57
N VAL A 275 29.29 -16.01 4.35
CA VAL A 275 28.55 -15.43 3.22
C VAL A 275 27.27 -16.20 2.88
N ASP A 276 27.22 -17.50 3.21
CA ASP A 276 26.03 -18.33 3.02
C ASP A 276 24.94 -18.09 4.06
N ARG A 277 25.28 -17.49 5.21
CA ARG A 277 24.36 -17.32 6.35
C ARG A 277 24.11 -15.86 6.70
N HIS A 278 25.03 -14.96 6.40
CA HIS A 278 25.01 -13.59 6.88
C HIS A 278 25.29 -12.58 5.78
N TYR A 279 24.78 -11.37 5.99
CA TYR A 279 25.27 -10.19 5.29
C TYR A 279 26.72 -9.88 5.69
N ILE A 280 27.61 -9.74 4.70
CA ILE A 280 29.04 -9.46 4.90
C ILE A 280 29.49 -8.35 3.95
N ILE A 281 30.27 -7.40 4.44
CA ILE A 281 30.98 -6.44 3.59
C ILE A 281 32.20 -7.14 3.01
N GLU A 282 32.17 -7.40 1.70
CA GLU A 282 33.24 -8.07 0.96
C GLU A 282 34.39 -7.11 0.66
N SER A 283 34.08 -5.85 0.38
CA SER A 283 35.07 -4.82 0.09
C SER A 283 34.53 -3.42 0.35
N THR A 284 35.39 -2.53 0.85
CA THR A 284 35.14 -1.09 0.95
C THR A 284 36.30 -0.35 0.31
N GLY A 285 36.02 0.55 -0.64
CA GLY A 285 37.03 1.36 -1.32
C GLY A 285 36.62 2.82 -1.38
N GLU A 286 37.39 3.68 -0.70
CA GLU A 286 37.30 5.13 -0.80
C GLU A 286 37.76 5.61 -2.17
N LEU A 287 37.02 6.54 -2.74
CA LEU A 287 37.26 7.17 -4.01
C LEU A 287 37.39 8.69 -3.80
N SER A 288 38.14 9.35 -4.68
CA SER A 288 38.03 10.79 -4.81
C SER A 288 36.63 11.18 -5.29
N ALA A 289 36.16 12.38 -4.98
CA ALA A 289 34.85 12.85 -5.42
C ALA A 289 34.69 12.76 -6.96
N ALA A 290 35.74 13.10 -7.72
CA ALA A 290 35.72 12.99 -9.18
C ALA A 290 35.56 11.54 -9.66
N ASN A 291 36.30 10.59 -9.08
CA ASN A 291 36.20 9.18 -9.45
C ASN A 291 34.86 8.57 -9.02
N PHE A 292 34.35 8.98 -7.85
CA PHE A 292 33.03 8.59 -7.39
C PHE A 292 31.94 9.02 -8.37
N LEU A 293 31.92 10.29 -8.78
CA LEU A 293 30.92 10.80 -9.72
C LEU A 293 31.05 10.15 -11.10
N ALA A 294 32.27 9.95 -11.59
CA ALA A 294 32.51 9.27 -12.86
C ALA A 294 32.00 7.82 -12.85
N ASP A 295 32.27 7.07 -11.78
CA ASP A 295 31.81 5.70 -11.57
C ASP A 295 30.29 5.64 -11.40
N PHE A 296 29.70 6.58 -10.65
CA PHE A 296 28.26 6.70 -10.48
C PHE A 296 27.54 6.95 -11.82
N VAL A 297 28.07 7.87 -12.64
CA VAL A 297 27.57 8.16 -13.99
C VAL A 297 27.75 6.98 -14.94
N ALA A 298 28.93 6.36 -14.96
CA ALA A 298 29.22 5.22 -15.80
C ALA A 298 28.24 4.09 -15.52
N THR A 299 28.06 3.79 -14.24
CA THR A 299 27.09 2.78 -13.83
C THR A 299 25.67 3.26 -14.21
N LEU A 300 25.34 4.56 -14.11
CA LEU A 300 23.97 5.09 -14.35
C LEU A 300 23.58 4.81 -15.79
N ASN A 301 24.54 4.98 -16.68
CA ASN A 301 24.39 4.73 -18.11
C ASN A 301 24.08 3.27 -18.43
N GLU A 302 24.50 2.31 -17.61
CA GLU A 302 24.19 0.88 -17.79
C GLU A 302 22.76 0.49 -17.37
N LYS A 303 22.08 1.30 -16.54
CA LYS A 303 20.73 0.95 -16.05
C LYS A 303 19.61 1.41 -16.98
N SER A 304 18.55 0.62 -16.99
CA SER A 304 17.30 0.90 -17.74
C SER A 304 16.54 2.13 -17.21
N LYS A 305 16.70 2.47 -15.94
CA LYS A 305 16.15 3.70 -15.33
C LYS A 305 17.28 4.51 -14.71
N LYS A 306 17.31 5.82 -14.96
CA LYS A 306 18.35 6.71 -14.44
C LYS A 306 17.98 7.27 -13.07
N GLN A 307 17.76 6.38 -12.12
CA GLN A 307 17.27 6.71 -10.78
C GLN A 307 18.20 6.19 -9.69
N ALA A 308 18.21 6.86 -8.54
CA ALA A 308 19.01 6.51 -7.38
C ALA A 308 18.17 6.53 -6.09
N LEU A 309 18.51 5.64 -5.16
CA LEU A 309 17.97 5.48 -3.83
C LEU A 309 19.10 5.74 -2.83
N LEU A 310 18.92 6.75 -1.99
CA LEU A 310 19.86 7.10 -0.92
C LEU A 310 19.26 6.73 0.44
N PHE A 311 19.95 5.85 1.17
CA PHE A 311 19.58 5.50 2.54
C PHE A 311 20.40 6.29 3.58
N ILE A 312 19.74 6.78 4.63
CA ILE A 312 20.39 7.51 5.74
C ILE A 312 19.97 6.84 7.06
N HIS A 313 20.96 6.28 7.76
CA HIS A 313 20.73 5.51 8.99
C HIS A 313 20.41 6.39 10.22
N GLY A 314 19.88 5.75 11.27
CA GLY A 314 19.52 6.36 12.55
C GLY A 314 20.66 6.39 13.58
N TYR A 315 20.29 6.66 14.84
CA TYR A 315 21.21 6.66 15.97
C TYR A 315 21.67 5.24 16.34
N ALA A 316 22.79 5.14 17.07
CA ALA A 316 23.42 3.88 17.48
C ALA A 316 23.69 2.89 16.32
N ASN A 317 24.02 3.40 15.13
CA ASN A 317 24.41 2.59 13.97
C ASN A 317 25.88 2.82 13.61
N THR A 318 26.55 1.74 13.23
CA THR A 318 27.90 1.77 12.63
C THR A 318 27.84 2.04 11.12
N PHE A 319 28.99 2.25 10.48
CA PHE A 319 29.09 2.28 9.02
C PHE A 319 28.54 0.98 8.41
N ASP A 320 28.92 -0.15 9.00
CA ASP A 320 28.50 -1.47 8.54
C ASP A 320 26.98 -1.64 8.62
N ASP A 321 26.35 -1.20 9.71
CA ASP A 321 24.88 -1.27 9.84
C ASP A 321 24.17 -0.47 8.74
N ALA A 322 24.72 0.68 8.37
CA ALA A 322 24.21 1.50 7.26
C ALA A 322 24.34 0.77 5.91
N ALA A 323 25.51 0.17 5.65
CA ALA A 323 25.77 -0.60 4.45
C ALA A 323 24.85 -1.83 4.34
N TYR A 324 24.69 -2.60 5.43
CA TYR A 324 23.80 -3.76 5.43
C TYR A 324 22.35 -3.37 5.20
N ARG A 325 21.87 -2.29 5.83
CA ARG A 325 20.49 -1.84 5.63
C ARG A 325 20.25 -1.33 4.20
N ALA A 326 21.20 -0.60 3.63
CA ALA A 326 21.11 -0.17 2.25
C ALA A 326 21.16 -1.35 1.26
N ALA A 327 22.01 -2.36 1.51
CA ALA A 327 22.06 -3.58 0.71
C ALA A 327 20.73 -4.34 0.77
N GLN A 328 20.16 -4.48 1.96
CA GLN A 328 18.87 -5.09 2.16
C GLN A 328 17.78 -4.31 1.42
N LEU A 329 17.72 -2.99 1.53
CA LEU A 329 16.74 -2.18 0.79
C LEU A 329 16.88 -2.35 -0.72
N ALA A 330 18.09 -2.42 -1.24
CA ALA A 330 18.34 -2.66 -2.67
C ALA A 330 17.87 -4.04 -3.15
N TRP A 331 17.89 -5.03 -2.26
CA TRP A 331 17.52 -6.41 -2.56
C TRP A 331 16.03 -6.68 -2.35
N ASP A 332 15.50 -6.28 -1.19
CA ASP A 332 14.10 -6.46 -0.78
C ASP A 332 13.15 -5.56 -1.58
N LEU A 333 13.63 -4.39 -2.02
CA LEU A 333 12.94 -3.54 -2.97
C LEU A 333 13.70 -3.68 -4.28
N PRO A 334 13.28 -4.53 -5.24
CA PRO A 334 14.01 -4.75 -6.50
C PRO A 334 13.97 -3.46 -7.35
N PHE A 335 14.80 -2.51 -6.95
CA PHE A 335 14.89 -1.15 -7.43
C PHE A 335 15.81 -1.17 -8.65
N LYS A 336 15.27 -0.77 -9.79
CA LYS A 336 15.99 -0.83 -11.08
C LYS A 336 17.00 0.32 -11.28
N GLY A 337 17.41 0.96 -10.19
CA GLY A 337 18.37 2.05 -10.14
C GLY A 337 19.53 1.75 -9.20
N TYR A 338 20.15 2.80 -8.66
CA TYR A 338 21.30 2.68 -7.76
C TYR A 338 20.93 2.83 -6.34
N THR A 339 21.50 1.99 -5.49
CA THR A 339 21.38 2.18 -4.06
C THR A 339 22.70 2.68 -3.51
N GLY A 340 22.62 3.74 -2.71
CA GLY A 340 23.72 4.24 -1.93
C GLY A 340 23.28 4.59 -0.53
N PHE A 341 24.23 4.92 0.33
CA PHE A 341 23.95 5.35 1.68
C PHE A 341 24.85 6.49 2.14
N TYR A 342 24.32 7.31 3.05
CA TYR A 342 25.13 8.25 3.80
C TYR A 342 25.34 7.73 5.22
N SER A 343 26.60 7.63 5.64
CA SER A 343 26.94 7.20 7.00
C SER A 343 27.54 8.34 7.81
N TRP A 344 26.78 8.82 8.79
CA TRP A 344 27.20 9.87 9.71
C TRP A 344 27.77 9.27 11.00
N PRO A 345 28.65 9.97 11.75
CA PRO A 345 29.40 9.47 12.90
C PRO A 345 28.54 9.22 14.16
N SER A 346 27.52 8.39 14.05
CA SER A 346 26.85 7.81 15.20
C SER A 346 27.81 6.90 15.96
N SER A 347 27.72 6.93 17.30
CA SER A 347 28.55 6.17 18.22
C SER A 347 28.42 4.65 18.09
N GLY A 348 27.36 4.14 17.46
CA GLY A 348 27.06 2.70 17.43
C GLY A 348 26.58 2.14 18.77
N THR A 349 26.28 3.00 19.76
CA THR A 349 25.84 2.58 21.10
C THR A 349 24.68 3.42 21.60
N LYS A 350 23.77 2.79 22.36
CA LYS A 350 22.55 3.43 22.87
C LYS A 350 22.80 4.45 24.01
N SER A 351 23.97 4.43 24.64
CA SER A 351 24.29 5.26 25.81
C SER A 351 24.77 6.68 25.47
N ALA A 352 25.04 7.01 24.20
CA ALA A 352 25.66 8.27 23.79
C ALA A 352 24.70 9.22 23.04
N TYR A 353 23.40 9.14 23.33
CA TYR A 353 22.35 9.87 22.59
C TYR A 353 22.63 11.38 22.41
N GLY A 354 23.03 12.10 23.47
CA GLY A 354 23.30 13.54 23.37
C GLY A 354 24.49 13.90 22.47
N ASN A 355 25.52 13.05 22.45
CA ASN A 355 26.66 13.22 21.56
C ASN A 355 26.27 12.90 20.10
N ASP A 356 25.45 11.85 19.91
CA ASP A 356 24.90 11.48 18.61
C ASP A 356 24.01 12.59 18.02
N GLU A 357 23.18 13.29 18.83
CA GLU A 357 22.37 14.41 18.33
C GLU A 357 23.23 15.59 17.86
N ALA A 358 24.27 15.95 18.61
CA ALA A 358 25.21 17.01 18.20
C ALA A 358 25.95 16.63 16.91
N ALA A 359 26.43 15.38 16.81
CA ALA A 359 27.07 14.84 15.62
C ALA A 359 26.12 14.74 14.41
N ALA A 360 24.85 14.42 14.64
CA ALA A 360 23.83 14.40 13.60
C ALA A 360 23.65 15.80 13.00
N ARG A 361 23.48 16.82 13.86
CA ARG A 361 23.36 18.22 13.42
C ARG A 361 24.63 18.72 12.72
N SER A 362 25.82 18.38 13.22
CA SER A 362 27.10 18.74 12.57
C SER A 362 27.30 18.07 11.20
N SER A 363 26.61 16.95 10.95
CA SER A 363 26.69 16.22 9.69
C SER A 363 25.80 16.78 8.57
N ALA A 364 24.81 17.62 8.88
CA ALA A 364 23.88 18.15 7.89
C ALA A 364 24.54 18.95 6.75
N PRO A 365 25.55 19.82 6.99
CA PRO A 365 26.25 20.52 5.90
C PRO A 365 26.94 19.58 4.90
N LEU A 366 27.51 18.46 5.37
CA LEU A 366 28.19 17.49 4.52
C LEU A 366 27.20 16.58 3.79
N LEU A 367 26.10 16.17 4.43
CA LEU A 367 25.02 15.48 3.73
C LEU A 367 24.40 16.39 2.64
N LYS A 368 24.24 17.69 2.91
CA LYS A 368 23.81 18.68 1.92
C LYS A 368 24.76 18.70 0.71
N GLU A 369 26.07 18.68 0.95
CA GLU A 369 27.05 18.61 -0.14
C GLU A 369 26.89 17.32 -0.94
N PHE A 370 26.79 16.18 -0.26
CA PHE A 370 26.63 14.87 -0.89
C PHE A 370 25.37 14.79 -1.78
N ILE A 371 24.22 15.18 -1.24
CA ILE A 371 22.95 15.22 -2.00
C ILE A 371 23.08 16.19 -3.18
N GLY A 372 23.67 17.36 -2.96
CA GLY A 372 23.85 18.37 -4.00
C GLY A 372 24.73 17.90 -5.16
N GLN A 373 25.77 17.10 -4.88
CA GLN A 373 26.60 16.53 -5.94
C GLN A 373 25.85 15.47 -6.76
N ILE A 374 25.11 14.58 -6.10
CA ILE A 374 24.33 13.53 -6.77
C ILE A 374 23.18 14.14 -7.58
N ALA A 375 22.40 15.04 -6.98
CA ALA A 375 21.30 15.74 -7.64
C ALA A 375 21.78 16.65 -8.79
N GLY A 376 23.02 17.14 -8.71
CA GLY A 376 23.67 17.93 -9.76
C GLY A 376 23.98 17.15 -11.05
N LEU A 377 24.01 15.82 -11.01
CA LEU A 377 24.32 14.99 -12.18
C LEU A 377 23.22 15.07 -13.23
N HIS A 378 23.56 15.43 -14.47
CA HIS A 378 22.58 15.59 -15.54
C HIS A 378 21.96 14.26 -15.97
N GLU A 379 22.69 13.17 -15.85
CA GLU A 379 22.25 11.81 -16.17
C GLU A 379 21.22 11.30 -15.17
N LEU A 380 21.16 11.85 -13.94
CA LEU A 380 20.21 11.43 -12.93
C LEU A 380 18.84 12.09 -13.19
N GLU A 381 17.81 11.26 -13.35
CA GLU A 381 16.43 11.68 -13.55
C GLU A 381 15.66 11.74 -12.23
N GLN A 382 15.86 10.77 -11.33
CA GLN A 382 15.11 10.67 -10.07
C GLN A 382 16.01 10.27 -8.90
N LEU A 383 15.92 11.03 -7.81
CA LEU A 383 16.55 10.73 -6.53
C LEU A 383 15.46 10.43 -5.49
N HIS A 384 15.51 9.24 -4.91
CA HIS A 384 14.67 8.83 -3.79
C HIS A 384 15.53 8.77 -2.54
N ILE A 385 15.03 9.25 -1.41
CA ILE A 385 15.78 9.28 -0.16
C ILE A 385 14.94 8.68 0.95
N ILE A 386 15.48 7.68 1.64
CA ILE A 386 14.89 7.08 2.83
C ILE A 386 15.79 7.39 4.01
N ALA A 387 15.26 8.11 5.00
CA ALA A 387 15.98 8.42 6.23
C ALA A 387 15.26 7.83 7.44
N HIS A 388 16.01 7.16 8.31
CA HIS A 388 15.49 6.51 9.50
C HIS A 388 15.86 7.27 10.77
N SER A 389 14.91 7.40 11.69
CA SER A 389 15.15 7.92 13.04
C SER A 389 15.88 9.26 13.03
N MET A 390 17.01 9.40 13.72
CA MET A 390 17.83 10.61 13.75
C MET A 390 18.46 10.96 12.39
N GLY A 391 18.57 10.01 11.45
CA GLY A 391 18.93 10.30 10.06
C GLY A 391 17.91 11.22 9.39
N GLY A 392 16.64 11.16 9.81
CA GLY A 392 15.60 12.08 9.35
C GLY A 392 15.88 13.53 9.76
N LEU A 393 16.43 13.76 10.96
CA LEU A 393 16.88 15.09 11.39
C LEU A 393 17.97 15.62 10.47
N ILE A 394 18.98 14.79 10.18
CA ILE A 394 20.11 15.18 9.30
C ILE A 394 19.61 15.51 7.90
N LEU A 395 18.77 14.64 7.32
CA LEU A 395 18.19 14.86 6.00
C LEU A 395 17.40 16.16 5.94
N THR A 396 16.48 16.36 6.88
CA THR A 396 15.59 17.52 6.86
C THR A 396 16.33 18.84 7.07
N LEU A 397 17.35 18.88 7.94
CA LEU A 397 18.24 20.04 8.07
C LEU A 397 19.04 20.29 6.78
N SER A 398 19.57 19.24 6.15
CA SER A 398 20.34 19.33 4.91
C SER A 398 19.51 19.88 3.76
N LEU A 399 18.28 19.38 3.62
CA LEU A 399 17.31 19.82 2.63
C LEU A 399 16.86 21.26 2.89
N ASN A 400 16.68 21.69 4.15
CA ASN A 400 16.34 23.08 4.46
C ASN A 400 17.44 24.07 4.04
N ILE A 401 18.71 23.67 4.18
CA ILE A 401 19.86 24.44 3.66
C ILE A 401 19.80 24.50 2.12
N LEU A 402 19.52 23.37 1.45
CA LEU A 402 19.40 23.32 -0.02
C LEU A 402 18.23 24.14 -0.56
N ALA A 403 17.07 24.09 0.09
CA ALA A 403 15.87 24.83 -0.29
C ALA A 403 16.07 26.35 -0.25
N SER A 404 17.05 26.82 0.53
CA SER A 404 17.39 28.24 0.64
C SER A 404 18.30 28.73 -0.50
N ASP A 405 18.89 27.81 -1.28
CA ASP A 405 19.77 28.11 -2.42
C ASP A 405 18.98 28.06 -3.73
N THR A 406 18.45 29.20 -4.16
CA THR A 406 17.60 29.28 -5.36
C THR A 406 18.32 28.91 -6.65
N SER A 407 19.66 28.91 -6.67
CA SER A 407 20.43 28.48 -7.84
C SER A 407 20.30 26.98 -8.13
N LYS A 408 19.89 26.18 -7.14
CA LYS A 408 19.83 24.72 -7.21
C LYS A 408 18.44 24.14 -7.44
N ILE A 409 17.42 24.98 -7.64
CA ILE A 409 16.02 24.55 -7.72
C ILE A 409 15.84 23.42 -8.74
N ASN A 410 16.37 23.57 -9.96
CA ASN A 410 16.25 22.57 -11.03
C ASN A 410 16.88 21.22 -10.67
N GLU A 411 17.96 21.22 -9.89
CA GLU A 411 18.64 20.00 -9.45
C GLU A 411 17.83 19.31 -8.36
N LEU A 412 17.21 20.09 -7.48
CA LEU A 412 16.38 19.61 -6.39
C LEU A 412 15.01 19.08 -6.85
N GLU A 413 14.52 19.48 -8.03
CA GLU A 413 13.32 18.91 -8.65
C GLU A 413 13.46 17.42 -8.99
N LYS A 414 14.69 16.91 -9.10
CA LYS A 414 14.98 15.47 -9.27
C LYS A 414 14.69 14.67 -8.02
N ILE A 415 14.63 15.31 -6.84
CA ILE A 415 14.22 14.62 -5.61
C ILE A 415 12.74 14.26 -5.76
N CYS A 416 12.49 12.97 -5.90
CA CYS A 416 11.16 12.43 -6.19
C CYS A 416 10.47 12.03 -4.90
N GLN A 417 11.07 11.09 -4.16
CA GLN A 417 10.49 10.50 -2.96
C GLN A 417 11.34 10.83 -1.73
N LEU A 418 10.72 11.41 -0.70
CA LEU A 418 11.33 11.67 0.61
C LEU A 418 10.59 10.86 1.67
N VAL A 419 11.23 9.82 2.20
CA VAL A 419 10.65 8.94 3.21
C VAL A 419 11.34 9.15 4.54
N LEU A 420 10.58 9.54 5.56
CA LEU A 420 11.00 9.65 6.94
C LEU A 420 10.43 8.48 7.74
N GLY A 421 11.27 7.51 8.06
CA GLY A 421 10.92 6.36 8.88
C GLY A 421 11.16 6.63 10.35
N ALA A 422 10.11 6.61 11.18
CA ALA A 422 10.24 6.82 12.62
C ALA A 422 11.10 8.04 13.02
N PRO A 423 10.94 9.21 12.38
CA PRO A 423 11.87 10.33 12.54
C PRO A 423 11.99 10.82 13.99
N ASP A 424 13.23 10.89 14.47
CA ASP A 424 13.56 11.44 15.79
C ASP A 424 13.79 12.96 15.67
N ILE A 425 12.70 13.67 15.38
CA ILE A 425 12.66 15.13 15.24
C ILE A 425 11.55 15.64 16.15
N ASP A 426 11.82 16.72 16.87
CA ASP A 426 10.79 17.42 17.64
C ASP A 426 9.66 17.93 16.73
N LYS A 427 8.39 17.65 17.09
CA LYS A 427 7.23 18.07 16.27
C LYS A 427 7.19 19.58 16.04
N ASN A 428 7.57 20.39 17.02
CA ASN A 428 7.54 21.85 16.93
C ASN A 428 8.73 22.39 16.12
N GLU A 429 9.92 21.82 16.28
CA GLU A 429 11.08 22.13 15.42
C GLU A 429 10.75 21.83 13.97
N PHE A 430 10.14 20.66 13.71
CA PHE A 430 9.75 20.30 12.36
C PHE A 430 8.73 21.27 11.79
N LEU A 431 7.62 21.49 12.50
CA LEU A 431 6.53 22.37 12.06
C LEU A 431 7.01 23.80 11.80
N ASN A 432 7.76 24.38 12.73
CA ASN A 432 8.06 25.81 12.72
C ASN A 432 9.35 26.17 11.97
N THR A 433 10.31 25.25 11.86
CA THR A 433 11.64 25.56 11.32
C THR A 433 11.98 24.79 10.04
N ILE A 434 11.52 23.54 9.92
CA ILE A 434 11.92 22.64 8.83
C ILE A 434 10.87 22.58 7.73
N LEU A 435 9.60 22.40 8.10
CA LEU A 435 8.49 22.18 7.18
C LEU A 435 8.36 23.28 6.11
N PRO A 436 8.56 24.58 6.40
CA PRO A 436 8.45 25.63 5.37
C PRO A 436 9.42 25.49 4.20
N GLY A 437 10.60 24.90 4.42
CA GLY A 437 11.56 24.57 3.37
C GLY A 437 11.35 23.17 2.81
N PHE A 438 11.13 22.19 3.70
CA PHE A 438 10.95 20.79 3.34
C PHE A 438 9.73 20.54 2.43
N SER A 439 8.62 21.26 2.63
CA SER A 439 7.41 21.15 1.79
C SER A 439 7.61 21.61 0.34
N LYS A 440 8.71 22.30 0.04
CA LYS A 440 9.08 22.74 -1.31
C LYS A 440 9.94 21.72 -2.07
N LEU A 441 10.35 20.65 -1.38
CA LEU A 441 11.27 19.64 -1.92
C LEU A 441 10.59 18.28 -1.96
N GLY A 442 10.99 17.45 -2.91
CA GLY A 442 10.33 16.17 -3.15
C GLY A 442 9.03 16.33 -3.92
N LYS A 443 8.74 15.39 -4.83
CA LYS A 443 7.38 15.27 -5.40
C LYS A 443 6.42 14.75 -4.34
N GLN A 444 6.88 13.80 -3.54
CA GLN A 444 6.11 13.19 -2.46
C GLN A 444 6.96 13.03 -1.20
N ARG A 445 6.34 13.26 -0.05
CA ARG A 445 6.96 13.28 1.27
C ARG A 445 6.15 12.39 2.19
N THR A 446 6.73 11.28 2.63
CA THR A 446 6.04 10.28 3.44
C THR A 446 6.68 10.17 4.81
N LEU A 447 5.88 10.19 5.86
CA LEU A 447 6.31 10.08 7.24
C LEU A 447 5.64 8.87 7.90
N TYR A 448 6.43 7.90 8.36
CA TYR A 448 5.93 6.77 9.13
C TYR A 448 6.08 7.02 10.62
N ALA A 449 4.99 6.88 11.35
CA ALA A 449 4.93 6.96 12.81
C ALA A 449 4.26 5.71 13.39
N SER A 450 4.63 5.32 14.61
CA SER A 450 4.05 4.16 15.29
C SER A 450 4.06 4.35 16.81
N ASP A 451 3.01 3.88 17.48
CA ASP A 451 2.91 3.79 18.95
C ASP A 451 3.85 2.73 19.53
N HIS A 452 4.22 1.75 18.70
CA HIS A 452 5.05 0.62 19.10
C HIS A 452 6.54 0.97 19.06
N ASP A 453 6.88 2.20 18.64
CA ASP A 453 8.26 2.66 18.58
C ASP A 453 8.84 3.02 19.95
N PHE A 454 9.40 1.99 20.58
CA PHE A 454 9.96 2.06 21.93
C PHE A 454 11.40 2.61 21.98
N ALA A 455 12.08 2.88 20.85
CA ALA A 455 13.42 3.48 20.92
C ALA A 455 13.37 4.93 21.43
N LEU A 456 12.21 5.56 21.32
CA LEU A 456 11.93 6.85 21.94
C LEU A 456 11.54 6.70 23.42
N ASN A 457 11.97 5.63 24.10
CA ASN A 457 12.06 5.56 25.56
C ASN A 457 13.50 5.68 26.08
N ILE A 458 14.50 5.54 25.22
CA ILE A 458 15.90 5.74 25.61
C ILE A 458 16.09 7.24 25.86
N SER A 459 16.48 7.55 27.10
CA SER A 459 16.62 8.88 27.69
C SER A 459 15.35 9.73 27.79
N ALA A 460 14.22 9.19 28.29
CA ALA A 460 13.09 10.03 28.73
C ALA A 460 13.51 11.13 29.73
N SER A 461 14.64 10.95 30.42
CA SER A 461 15.25 11.91 31.34
C SER A 461 16.13 12.98 30.67
N LEU A 462 16.71 12.73 29.49
CA LEU A 462 17.44 13.75 28.70
C LEU A 462 16.55 14.41 27.63
N ARG A 463 15.52 13.70 27.19
CA ARG A 463 14.50 14.16 26.25
C ARG A 463 13.54 15.02 27.04
N SER A 464 13.51 16.31 26.75
CA SER A 464 12.78 17.35 27.47
C SER A 464 11.23 17.27 27.35
N LEU A 465 10.62 16.09 27.55
CA LEU A 465 9.16 15.85 27.48
C LEU A 465 8.50 16.29 26.16
N ARG A 466 9.24 16.31 25.03
CA ARG A 466 8.71 16.78 23.74
C ARG A 466 8.33 15.62 22.83
N ASP A 467 7.19 15.76 22.17
CA ASP A 467 6.69 14.79 21.19
C ASP A 467 7.58 14.74 19.95
N ARG A 468 7.92 13.53 19.50
CA ARG A 468 8.66 13.30 18.26
C ARG A 468 7.74 12.99 17.09
N LEU A 469 8.18 13.35 15.89
CA LEU A 469 7.45 13.06 14.65
C LEU A 469 7.19 11.57 14.43
N GLY A 470 8.15 10.69 14.75
CA GLY A 470 8.00 9.24 14.63
C GLY A 470 7.06 8.60 15.65
N GLN A 471 6.58 9.37 16.63
CA GLN A 471 5.59 8.95 17.62
C GLN A 471 4.22 9.50 17.28
N ILE A 472 3.23 8.64 17.46
CA ILE A 472 1.83 9.07 17.54
C ILE A 472 1.69 9.97 18.78
N GLY A 473 2.03 9.47 19.98
CA GLY A 473 1.95 10.25 21.22
C GLY A 473 0.50 10.60 21.56
N THR A 474 0.24 11.83 22.04
CA THR A 474 -1.15 12.27 22.29
C THR A 474 -1.95 12.39 21.00
N ASN A 475 -1.33 12.95 19.95
CA ASN A 475 -1.90 13.14 18.63
C ASN A 475 -0.83 12.91 17.56
N ILE A 476 -1.15 12.11 16.54
CA ILE A 476 -0.28 11.93 15.38
C ILE A 476 -0.01 13.27 14.69
N PHE A 477 1.22 13.47 14.21
CA PHE A 477 1.57 14.69 13.47
C PHE A 477 0.98 14.66 12.06
N VAL A 478 0.24 15.70 11.69
CA VAL A 478 -0.30 15.88 10.33
C VAL A 478 0.06 17.28 9.83
N ALA A 479 0.43 17.37 8.55
CA ALA A 479 0.78 18.63 7.91
C ALA A 479 0.47 18.60 6.42
N GLN A 480 0.10 19.75 5.85
CA GLN A 480 -0.18 19.85 4.42
C GLN A 480 1.09 19.52 3.61
N GLY A 481 0.92 18.69 2.59
CA GLY A 481 2.01 18.24 1.72
C GLY A 481 2.89 17.15 2.33
N VAL A 482 2.55 16.58 3.49
CA VAL A 482 3.24 15.43 4.08
C VAL A 482 2.24 14.29 4.28
N ASP A 483 2.52 13.15 3.66
CA ASP A 483 1.73 11.93 3.83
C ASP A 483 2.13 11.25 5.14
N THR A 484 1.38 11.51 6.21
CA THR A 484 1.58 10.84 7.49
C THR A 484 0.92 9.46 7.49
N ILE A 485 1.71 8.42 7.75
CA ILE A 485 1.28 7.04 7.85
C ILE A 485 1.48 6.52 9.27
N ASN A 486 0.38 6.06 9.87
CA ASN A 486 0.33 5.33 11.12
C ASN A 486 0.57 3.83 10.87
N ALA A 487 1.68 3.31 11.40
CA ALA A 487 2.08 1.92 11.33
C ALA A 487 1.84 1.14 12.63
N SER A 488 1.05 1.68 13.58
CA SER A 488 0.77 1.04 14.87
C SER A 488 0.08 -0.33 14.75
N ASN A 489 -0.71 -0.56 13.70
CA ASN A 489 -1.41 -1.84 13.51
C ASN A 489 -0.48 -3.00 13.09
N LEU A 490 0.73 -2.69 12.64
CA LEU A 490 1.65 -3.70 12.14
C LEU A 490 2.44 -4.34 13.28
N LYS A 491 2.43 -5.68 13.30
CA LYS A 491 3.26 -6.47 14.22
C LYS A 491 4.67 -6.59 13.65
N THR A 492 5.61 -5.88 14.24
CA THR A 492 7.02 -5.93 13.84
C THR A 492 7.90 -6.55 14.93
N SER A 493 8.96 -7.23 14.52
CA SER A 493 9.95 -7.81 15.44
C SER A 493 10.87 -6.77 16.05
N ASN A 494 11.11 -5.67 15.34
CA ASN A 494 11.93 -4.57 15.77
C ASN A 494 11.05 -3.34 16.00
N SER A 495 10.89 -2.94 17.26
CA SER A 495 10.05 -1.80 17.62
C SER A 495 10.48 -0.49 16.97
N HIS A 496 11.77 -0.28 16.68
CA HIS A 496 12.26 0.99 16.12
C HIS A 496 12.71 0.92 14.66
N GLY A 497 13.29 -0.21 14.25
CA GLY A 497 13.62 -0.48 12.85
C GLY A 497 12.43 -1.03 12.05
N TYR A 498 11.20 -0.89 12.56
CA TYR A 498 10.00 -1.53 12.03
C TYR A 498 9.78 -1.25 10.55
N LEU A 499 10.15 -0.06 10.06
CA LEU A 499 10.00 0.35 8.65
C LEU A 499 10.63 -0.65 7.67
N PHE A 500 11.68 -1.35 8.09
CA PHE A 500 12.45 -2.28 7.25
C PHE A 500 12.15 -3.74 7.58
N ASP A 501 11.19 -3.97 8.47
CA ASP A 501 10.77 -5.26 8.95
C ASP A 501 9.37 -5.54 8.41
N GLY A 502 9.16 -6.76 7.90
CA GLY A 502 7.84 -7.22 7.52
C GLY A 502 7.40 -6.81 6.11
N ARG A 503 6.53 -7.64 5.55
CA ARG A 503 6.13 -7.58 4.15
C ARG A 503 5.32 -6.34 3.81
N ASP A 504 4.44 -5.90 4.71
CA ASP A 504 3.51 -4.81 4.41
C ASP A 504 4.23 -3.46 4.28
N LEU A 505 5.19 -3.16 5.16
CA LEU A 505 5.98 -1.92 5.08
C LEU A 505 6.95 -1.92 3.90
N LEU A 506 7.60 -3.06 3.64
CA LEU A 506 8.46 -3.17 2.45
C LEU A 506 7.65 -3.12 1.15
N GLY A 507 6.45 -3.69 1.13
CA GLY A 507 5.53 -3.57 0.02
C GLY A 507 5.09 -2.12 -0.20
N ASP A 508 4.84 -1.39 0.89
CA ASP A 508 4.48 0.03 0.84
C ASP A 508 5.64 0.90 0.33
N LEU A 509 6.85 0.69 0.86
CA LEU A 509 8.07 1.32 0.35
C LEU A 509 8.33 0.98 -1.11
N PHE A 510 8.07 -0.27 -1.53
CA PHE A 510 8.20 -0.68 -2.92
C PHE A 510 7.27 0.15 -3.82
N GLN A 511 6.01 0.36 -3.44
CA GLN A 511 5.08 1.20 -4.21
C GLN A 511 5.56 2.66 -4.25
N ILE A 512 5.99 3.23 -3.12
CA ILE A 512 6.52 4.61 -3.10
C ILE A 512 7.72 4.75 -4.06
N ILE A 513 8.69 3.85 -3.96
CA ILE A 513 9.98 3.99 -4.65
C ILE A 513 9.92 3.56 -6.12
N ASN A 514 9.21 2.47 -6.44
CA ASN A 514 9.22 1.90 -7.79
C ASN A 514 8.10 2.43 -8.70
N THR A 515 6.95 2.79 -8.14
CA THR A 515 5.78 3.27 -8.89
C THR A 515 5.45 4.73 -8.60
N GLY A 516 5.92 5.30 -7.49
CA GLY A 516 5.58 6.67 -7.09
C GLY A 516 4.12 6.81 -6.65
N SER A 517 3.54 5.72 -6.12
CA SER A 517 2.14 5.68 -5.74
C SER A 517 1.83 6.61 -4.57
N ILE A 518 0.76 7.39 -4.71
CA ILE A 518 0.19 8.20 -3.64
C ILE A 518 -0.44 7.31 -2.57
N PRO A 519 -0.67 7.78 -1.32
CA PRO A 519 -1.27 6.97 -0.26
C PRO A 519 -2.59 6.28 -0.63
N GLU A 520 -3.43 6.94 -1.44
CA GLU A 520 -4.72 6.47 -1.95
C GLU A 520 -4.59 5.18 -2.77
N ASP A 521 -3.47 5.03 -3.49
CA ASP A 521 -3.20 3.88 -4.37
C ASP A 521 -2.52 2.71 -3.63
N ARG A 522 -2.24 2.89 -2.34
CA ARG A 522 -1.50 1.93 -1.51
C ARG A 522 -2.45 1.22 -0.55
N ARG A 523 -1.95 0.22 0.18
CA ARG A 523 -2.75 -0.56 1.14
C ARG A 523 -2.94 0.19 2.45
N LEU A 524 -3.44 1.41 2.36
CA LEU A 524 -3.60 2.33 3.48
C LEU A 524 -5.06 2.76 3.54
N ARG A 525 -5.56 2.94 4.76
CA ARG A 525 -6.88 3.49 5.02
C ARG A 525 -6.74 4.94 5.44
N GLU A 526 -7.44 5.83 4.77
CA GLU A 526 -7.55 7.22 5.21
C GLU A 526 -8.35 7.30 6.52
N ILE A 527 -7.83 8.06 7.48
CA ILE A 527 -8.48 8.34 8.76
C ILE A 527 -8.70 9.84 8.86
N GLU A 528 -9.97 10.22 9.01
CA GLU A 528 -10.36 11.60 9.23
C GLU A 528 -9.86 12.08 10.59
N SER A 529 -9.09 13.18 10.58
CA SER A 529 -8.58 13.82 11.77
C SER A 529 -8.62 15.34 11.56
N THR A 530 -9.01 16.10 12.56
CA THR A 530 -8.98 17.57 12.49
C THR A 530 -7.61 18.06 12.96
N PRO A 531 -6.88 18.88 12.19
CA PRO A 531 -7.29 19.59 10.97
C PRO A 531 -7.03 18.87 9.63
N LEU A 532 -6.27 17.77 9.61
CA LEU A 532 -5.91 17.05 8.38
C LEU A 532 -5.96 15.53 8.60
N ASN A 533 -6.30 14.81 7.53
CA ASN A 533 -6.36 13.35 7.51
C ASN A 533 -4.96 12.73 7.60
N TYR A 534 -4.90 11.48 8.05
CA TYR A 534 -3.69 10.65 8.02
C TYR A 534 -4.03 9.25 7.50
N TRP A 535 -3.01 8.47 7.19
CA TRP A 535 -3.14 7.14 6.62
C TRP A 535 -2.84 6.07 7.66
N LEU A 536 -3.54 4.95 7.64
CA LEU A 536 -3.38 3.87 8.61
C LEU A 536 -3.21 2.54 7.88
N PHE A 537 -2.22 1.74 8.29
CA PHE A 537 -2.17 0.34 7.87
C PHE A 537 -3.36 -0.44 8.44
N PRO A 538 -4.15 -1.15 7.63
CA PRO A 538 -5.25 -1.97 8.13
C PRO A 538 -4.72 -3.13 9.01
N GLU A 539 -5.59 -3.63 9.90
CA GLU A 539 -5.30 -4.79 10.78
C GLU A 539 -5.19 -6.13 10.03
#